data_AF-A0A837JEZ5-F1
#
_entry.id   AF-A0A837JEZ5-F1
#
_cell.length_a   1.000
_cell.length_b   1.000
_cell.length_c   1.000
_cell.angle_alpha   90.00
_cell.angle_beta   90.00
_cell.angle_gamma   90.00
#
_symmetry.space_group_name_H-M   'P 1'
#
loop_
_entity.id
_entity.type
_entity.pdbx_description
1 polymer ?
#
loop_
_entity_poly.entity_id
_entity_poly.type
_entity_poly.pdbx_seq_one_letter_code
_entity_poly.pdbx_strand_id
1 'polypeptide(L)'
;MMFFDEDDNNSKDKLFIFLRNINYLMQLKMYGSHTKGTFEVYIKEYQQKKIIEELQLSGNNGNFSFEDFLETLNSQIPNNIQRTEKIQTIRQIWTNLDGSFKKEIIAEADKTILKGIIKLELPRKPREQTLRKAYTYIDAEPSDITELIDLLVDRNITLAWTDNPNSEISFVDVIAKLK
;
A
#
# COMPACT_ATOMS: atom_id res chain seq x y z
N MET A 1 4.12 2.03 -5.14
CA MET A 1 2.88 1.93 -4.35
C MET A 1 2.47 3.31 -3.90
N MET A 2 1.19 3.66 -4.11
CA MET A 2 0.59 4.91 -3.67
C MET A 2 -0.70 4.62 -2.92
N PHE A 3 -1.06 5.52 -2.02
CA PHE A 3 -2.15 5.37 -1.08
C PHE A 3 -2.97 6.65 -1.07
N PHE A 4 -4.09 6.64 -1.76
CA PHE A 4 -4.99 7.79 -1.85
C PHE A 4 -6.20 7.54 -0.97
N ASP A 5 -6.14 8.01 0.27
CA ASP A 5 -7.29 8.08 1.18
C ASP A 5 -7.27 9.50 1.78
N GLU A 6 -8.39 10.22 1.66
CA GLU A 6 -8.50 11.63 2.06
C GLU A 6 -8.21 11.82 3.56
N ASP A 7 -8.55 10.81 4.36
CA ASP A 7 -8.35 10.74 5.81
C ASP A 7 -6.95 10.21 6.20
N ASP A 8 -6.15 9.74 5.23
CA ASP A 8 -4.81 9.20 5.41
C ASP A 8 -3.75 10.30 5.37
N ASN A 9 -3.76 11.19 6.36
CA ASN A 9 -2.81 12.30 6.47
C ASN A 9 -1.33 11.86 6.48
N ASN A 10 -1.06 10.60 6.82
CA ASN A 10 0.30 10.10 6.95
C ASN A 10 0.89 9.64 5.61
N SER A 11 0.08 9.07 4.71
CA SER A 11 0.58 8.49 3.45
C SER A 11 -0.03 9.06 2.16
N LYS A 12 -1.03 9.94 2.24
CA LYS A 12 -1.75 10.49 1.08
C LYS A 12 -0.93 11.28 0.04
N ASP A 13 0.29 11.68 0.38
CA ASP A 13 1.22 12.42 -0.50
C ASP A 13 2.57 11.72 -0.67
N LYS A 14 2.58 10.39 -0.52
CA LYS A 14 3.81 9.60 -0.59
C LYS A 14 3.76 8.59 -1.71
N LEU A 15 4.84 8.56 -2.50
CA LEU A 15 5.13 7.51 -3.46
C LEU A 15 6.20 6.60 -2.87
N PHE A 16 5.88 5.32 -2.75
CA PHE A 16 6.84 4.31 -2.31
C PHE A 16 7.32 3.50 -3.52
N ILE A 17 8.63 3.44 -3.71
CA ILE A 17 9.27 2.65 -4.77
C ILE A 17 10.14 1.60 -4.09
N PHE A 18 9.85 0.33 -4.38
CA PHE A 18 10.68 -0.78 -3.91
C PHE A 18 11.76 -1.07 -4.95
N LEU A 19 13.01 -0.78 -4.60
CA LEU A 19 14.20 -1.06 -5.38
C LEU A 19 14.62 -2.50 -5.07
N ARG A 20 14.25 -3.42 -5.98
CA ARG A 20 14.25 -4.86 -5.73
C ARG A 20 15.66 -5.42 -5.64
N ASN A 21 16.57 -4.99 -6.52
CA ASN A 21 17.93 -5.52 -6.57
C ASN A 21 18.72 -5.18 -5.30
N ILE A 22 18.46 -4.01 -4.70
CA ILE A 22 19.12 -3.58 -3.46
C ILE A 22 18.26 -3.77 -2.21
N ASN A 23 17.08 -4.39 -2.34
CA ASN A 23 16.11 -4.61 -1.27
C ASN A 23 15.84 -3.33 -0.44
N TYR A 24 15.64 -2.21 -1.12
CA TYR A 24 15.48 -0.90 -0.49
C TYR A 24 14.14 -0.29 -0.83
N LEU A 25 13.38 0.08 0.21
CA LEU A 25 12.15 0.83 0.03
C LEU A 25 12.44 2.33 0.07
N MET A 26 12.32 2.96 -1.08
CA MET A 26 12.48 4.39 -1.23
C MET A 26 11.14 5.10 -1.06
N GLN A 27 11.11 6.10 -0.19
CA GLN A 27 9.97 6.97 0.01
C GLN A 27 10.22 8.33 -0.66
N LEU A 28 9.29 8.72 -1.51
CA LEU A 28 9.27 9.98 -2.25
C LEU A 28 8.09 10.82 -1.79
N LYS A 29 8.34 12.11 -1.56
CA LYS A 29 7.28 13.07 -1.28
C LYS A 29 6.72 13.58 -2.60
N MET A 30 5.41 13.50 -2.75
CA MET A 30 4.69 14.06 -3.89
C MET A 30 4.21 15.47 -3.55
N TYR A 31 4.19 16.33 -4.56
CA TYR A 31 3.63 17.67 -4.53
C TYR A 31 2.59 17.74 -5.64
N GLY A 32 1.38 18.19 -5.36
CA GLY A 32 0.36 18.18 -6.39
C GLY A 32 -0.99 18.63 -5.91
N SER A 33 -1.91 18.72 -6.86
CA SER A 33 -3.30 19.06 -6.60
C SER A 33 -4.16 17.81 -6.73
N HIS A 34 -4.72 17.35 -5.61
CA HIS A 34 -5.64 16.20 -5.60
C HIS A 34 -6.88 16.43 -6.49
N THR A 35 -7.27 17.67 -6.73
CA THR A 35 -8.42 18.02 -7.59
C THR A 35 -8.08 18.01 -9.08
N LYS A 36 -6.83 18.31 -9.46
CA LYS A 36 -6.38 18.33 -10.86
C LYS A 36 -5.71 17.03 -11.31
N GLY A 37 -5.32 16.16 -10.37
CA GLY A 37 -4.70 14.86 -10.66
C GLY A 37 -3.25 14.94 -11.12
N THR A 38 -2.62 16.11 -11.07
CA THR A 38 -1.20 16.29 -11.41
C THR A 38 -0.37 16.26 -10.13
N PHE A 39 0.59 15.33 -10.09
CA PHE A 39 1.55 15.17 -9.01
C PHE A 39 2.98 15.19 -9.56
N GLU A 40 3.83 15.94 -8.88
CA GLU A 40 5.25 16.07 -9.14
C GLU A 40 6.03 15.47 -7.98
N VAL A 41 7.15 14.84 -8.28
CA VAL A 41 8.05 14.28 -7.28
C VAL A 41 9.40 14.95 -7.40
N TYR A 42 9.90 15.44 -6.28
CA TYR A 42 11.27 15.93 -6.20
C TYR A 42 12.21 14.81 -5.74
N ILE A 43 13.12 14.41 -6.62
CA ILE A 43 14.13 13.38 -6.34
C ILE A 43 15.37 14.05 -5.73
N LYS A 44 15.71 13.63 -4.50
CA LYS A 44 16.89 14.08 -3.76
C LYS A 44 18.14 13.31 -4.19
N GLU A 45 19.31 13.89 -3.96
CA GLU A 45 20.60 13.28 -4.33
C GLU A 45 20.78 11.84 -3.79
N TYR A 46 20.37 11.57 -2.54
CA TYR A 46 20.49 10.22 -1.98
C TYR A 46 19.54 9.21 -2.66
N GLN A 47 18.39 9.66 -3.14
CA GLN A 47 17.41 8.84 -3.85
C GLN A 47 17.95 8.49 -5.24
N GLN A 48 18.55 9.48 -5.91
CA GLN A 48 19.25 9.25 -7.18
C GLN A 48 20.39 8.23 -7.02
N LYS A 49 21.19 8.33 -5.95
CA LYS A 49 22.22 7.32 -5.65
C LYS A 49 21.64 5.92 -5.49
N LYS A 50 20.49 5.78 -4.82
CA LYS A 50 19.81 4.49 -4.64
C LYS A 50 19.27 3.94 -5.96
N ILE A 51 18.75 4.79 -6.85
CA ILE A 51 18.31 4.38 -8.19
C ILE A 51 19.52 3.92 -9.04
N ILE A 52 20.64 4.65 -8.99
CA ILE A 52 21.88 4.24 -9.68
C ILE A 52 22.37 2.87 -9.19
N GLU A 53 22.34 2.65 -7.87
CA GLU A 53 22.69 1.37 -7.24
C GLU A 53 21.73 0.24 -7.67
N GLU A 54 20.42 0.49 -7.67
CA GLU A 54 19.39 -0.44 -8.15
C GLU A 54 19.61 -0.86 -9.61
N LEU A 55 19.94 0.12 -10.46
CA LEU A 55 20.21 -0.09 -11.88
C LEU A 55 21.60 -0.68 -12.13
N GLN A 56 22.39 -0.92 -11.08
CA GLN A 56 23.75 -1.45 -11.14
C GLN A 56 24.68 -0.64 -12.07
N LEU A 57 24.42 0.66 -12.19
CA LEU A 57 25.18 1.56 -13.04
C LEU A 57 26.50 1.88 -12.32
N SER A 58 27.55 1.11 -12.61
CA SER A 58 28.90 1.33 -12.11
C SER A 58 29.86 1.61 -13.27
N GLY A 59 30.46 2.80 -13.30
CA GLY A 59 31.60 3.13 -14.17
C GLY A 59 31.26 3.55 -15.61
N ASN A 60 31.87 4.66 -16.02
CA ASN A 60 31.75 5.37 -17.30
C ASN A 60 31.90 4.50 -18.56
N ASN A 61 30.80 4.13 -19.25
CA ASN A 61 30.85 3.78 -20.68
C ASN A 61 29.49 3.79 -21.42
N GLY A 62 28.48 4.53 -20.94
CA GLY A 62 27.18 4.63 -21.62
C GLY A 62 26.47 5.98 -21.45
N ASN A 63 25.63 6.35 -22.41
CA ASN A 63 24.81 7.57 -22.40
C ASN A 63 23.53 7.38 -21.56
N PHE A 64 23.65 7.04 -20.27
CA PHE A 64 22.48 6.96 -19.41
C PHE A 64 21.96 8.37 -19.09
N SER A 65 20.76 8.69 -19.56
CA SER A 65 20.02 9.89 -19.19
C SER A 65 19.00 9.54 -18.11
N PHE A 66 19.13 10.18 -16.94
CA PHE A 66 18.17 10.00 -15.86
C PHE A 66 16.79 10.56 -16.22
N GLU A 67 16.77 11.62 -17.04
CA GLU A 67 15.54 12.23 -17.56
C GLU A 67 14.78 11.24 -18.45
N ASP A 68 15.44 10.69 -19.47
CA ASP A 68 14.84 9.71 -20.39
C ASP A 68 14.34 8.46 -19.65
N PHE A 69 15.10 8.00 -18.63
CA PHE A 69 14.69 6.90 -17.77
C PHE A 69 13.40 7.23 -17.01
N LEU A 70 13.31 8.41 -16.40
CA LEU A 70 12.12 8.82 -15.65
C LEU A 70 10.92 9.03 -16.56
N GLU A 71 11.10 9.62 -17.74
CA GLU A 71 10.04 9.78 -18.73
C GLU A 71 9.50 8.42 -19.19
N THR A 72 10.41 7.49 -19.50
CA THR A 72 10.04 6.13 -19.90
C THR A 72 9.32 5.41 -18.76
N LEU A 73 9.85 5.48 -17.54
CA LEU A 73 9.21 4.88 -16.36
C LEU A 73 7.81 5.45 -16.15
N ASN A 74 7.66 6.77 -16.25
CA ASN A 74 6.38 7.45 -16.07
C ASN A 74 5.37 7.03 -17.15
N SER A 75 5.81 6.86 -18.41
CA SER A 75 4.95 6.37 -19.49
C SER A 75 4.46 4.92 -19.30
N GLN A 76 5.14 4.14 -18.46
CA GLN A 76 4.79 2.76 -18.15
C GLN A 76 3.90 2.62 -16.91
N ILE A 77 3.68 3.70 -16.15
CA ILE A 77 2.78 3.64 -14.98
C ILE A 77 1.34 3.48 -15.49
N PRO A 78 0.64 2.40 -15.14
CA PRO A 78 -0.73 2.21 -15.60
C PRO A 78 -1.68 3.20 -14.92
N ASN A 79 -2.66 3.70 -15.67
CA ASN A 79 -3.70 4.61 -15.16
C ASN A 79 -4.59 3.96 -14.09
N ASN A 80 -4.69 2.62 -14.09
CA ASN A 80 -5.44 1.86 -13.10
C ASN A 80 -4.68 0.56 -12.79
N ILE A 81 -4.70 0.16 -11.51
CA ILE A 81 -4.14 -1.10 -11.03
C ILE A 81 -5.29 -1.85 -10.35
N GLN A 82 -5.52 -3.11 -10.73
CA GLN A 82 -6.58 -3.89 -10.12
C GLN A 82 -6.28 -4.14 -8.64
N ARG A 83 -7.30 -4.13 -7.77
CA ARG A 83 -7.09 -4.34 -6.32
C ARG A 83 -6.43 -5.69 -6.03
N THR A 84 -6.77 -6.71 -6.81
CA THR A 84 -6.14 -8.05 -6.76
C THR A 84 -4.63 -7.98 -7.00
N GLU A 85 -4.20 -7.33 -8.09
CA GLU A 85 -2.78 -7.11 -8.41
C GLU A 85 -2.07 -6.29 -7.32
N LYS A 86 -2.76 -5.27 -6.77
CA LYS A 86 -2.26 -4.46 -5.66
C LYS A 86 -2.01 -5.32 -4.42
N ILE A 87 -2.96 -6.18 -4.03
CA ILE A 87 -2.83 -7.10 -2.88
C ILE A 87 -1.67 -8.07 -3.10
N GLN A 88 -1.58 -8.68 -4.29
CA GLN A 88 -0.49 -9.60 -4.63
C GLN A 88 0.88 -8.92 -4.51
N THR A 89 1.02 -7.73 -5.10
CA THR A 89 2.26 -6.96 -5.05
C THR A 89 2.63 -6.59 -3.61
N ILE A 90 1.66 -6.16 -2.79
CA ILE A 90 1.88 -5.87 -1.37
C ILE A 90 2.43 -7.10 -0.64
N ARG A 91 1.79 -8.27 -0.82
CA ARG A 91 2.22 -9.51 -0.16
C ARG A 91 3.62 -9.95 -0.54
N GLN A 92 3.97 -9.84 -1.82
CA GLN A 92 5.31 -10.19 -2.33
C GLN A 92 6.43 -9.38 -1.65
N ILE A 93 6.18 -8.10 -1.36
CA ILE A 93 7.17 -7.25 -0.70
C ILE A 93 7.03 -7.25 0.83
N TRP A 94 5.91 -7.72 1.39
CA TRP A 94 5.52 -7.51 2.78
C TRP A 94 6.56 -7.96 3.82
N THR A 95 7.18 -9.11 3.56
CA THR A 95 8.21 -9.71 4.43
C THR A 95 9.50 -8.90 4.43
N ASN A 96 9.77 -8.16 3.36
CA ASN A 96 10.98 -7.37 3.19
C ASN A 96 10.85 -5.96 3.78
N LEU A 97 9.63 -5.55 4.16
CA LEU A 97 9.36 -4.25 4.74
C LEU A 97 9.70 -4.23 6.24
N ASP A 98 10.44 -3.21 6.64
CA ASP A 98 10.76 -2.96 8.05
C ASP A 98 9.54 -2.53 8.87
N GLY A 99 9.70 -2.60 10.20
CA GLY A 99 8.62 -2.28 11.14
C GLY A 99 8.21 -0.80 11.14
N SER A 100 9.12 0.13 10.84
CA SER A 100 8.80 1.55 10.72
C SER A 100 7.86 1.82 9.55
N PHE A 101 8.14 1.21 8.40
CA PHE A 101 7.30 1.34 7.23
C PHE A 101 5.92 0.75 7.48
N LYS A 102 5.84 -0.47 8.05
CA LYS A 102 4.55 -1.11 8.37
C LYS A 102 3.66 -0.20 9.23
N LYS A 103 4.23 0.51 10.21
CA LYS A 103 3.51 1.47 11.06
C LYS A 103 3.03 2.72 10.33
N GLU A 104 3.68 3.10 9.24
CA GLU A 104 3.32 4.28 8.45
C GLU A 104 2.11 4.02 7.55
N ILE A 105 1.95 2.79 7.05
CA ILE A 105 0.93 2.44 6.07
C ILE A 105 -0.27 1.69 6.65
N ILE A 106 -0.15 1.11 7.84
CA ILE A 106 -1.21 0.36 8.53
C ILE A 106 -1.50 0.98 9.89
N ALA A 107 -2.78 1.25 10.16
CA ALA A 107 -3.23 1.73 11.46
C ALA A 107 -3.10 0.64 12.54
N GLU A 108 -2.50 0.94 13.71
CA GLU A 108 -2.27 -0.05 14.78
C GLU A 108 -1.54 -1.30 14.26
N ALA A 109 -0.40 -1.13 13.58
CA ALA A 109 0.32 -2.20 12.87
C ALA A 109 0.74 -3.40 13.75
N ASP A 110 0.73 -3.24 15.07
CA ASP A 110 0.94 -4.29 16.08
C ASP A 110 -0.25 -5.24 16.24
N LYS A 111 -1.47 -4.80 15.90
CA LYS A 111 -2.69 -5.63 15.95
C LYS A 111 -2.92 -6.34 14.63
N THR A 112 -2.50 -7.59 14.53
CA THR A 112 -2.51 -8.37 13.28
C THR A 112 -3.57 -9.46 13.23
N ILE A 113 -4.26 -9.73 14.34
CA ILE A 113 -5.21 -10.84 14.47
C ILE A 113 -6.63 -10.32 14.23
N LEU A 114 -7.36 -10.95 13.32
CA LEU A 114 -8.74 -10.58 13.01
C LEU A 114 -9.66 -11.01 14.16
N LYS A 115 -10.39 -10.05 14.73
CA LYS A 115 -11.28 -10.26 15.89
C LYS A 115 -12.77 -10.14 15.56
N GLY A 116 -13.12 -9.40 14.51
CA GLY A 116 -14.53 -9.07 14.28
C GLY A 116 -14.79 -8.11 13.12
N ILE A 117 -16.08 -7.83 12.95
CA ILE A 117 -16.59 -6.74 12.12
C ILE A 117 -17.28 -5.71 13.01
N ILE A 118 -17.22 -4.44 12.63
CA ILE A 118 -17.83 -3.32 13.36
C ILE A 118 -18.62 -2.49 12.35
N LYS A 119 -19.93 -2.35 12.58
CA LYS A 119 -20.75 -1.39 11.84
C LYS A 119 -20.42 0.03 12.30
N LEU A 120 -20.20 0.92 11.35
CA LEU A 120 -19.88 2.32 11.63
C LEU A 120 -21.14 3.17 11.59
N GLU A 121 -21.34 3.97 12.63
CA GLU A 121 -22.38 4.99 12.67
C GLU A 121 -21.97 6.19 11.81
N LEU A 122 -22.94 6.76 11.09
CA LEU A 122 -22.70 7.96 10.28
C LEU A 122 -22.26 9.13 11.19
N PRO A 123 -21.33 9.99 10.72
CA PRO A 123 -20.79 10.07 9.35
C PRO A 123 -19.52 9.23 9.11
N ARG A 124 -19.14 8.34 10.03
CA ARG A 124 -17.88 7.58 9.92
C ARG A 124 -17.94 6.57 8.77
N LYS A 125 -16.79 6.38 8.10
CA LYS A 125 -16.59 5.41 7.02
C LYS A 125 -15.40 4.48 7.31
N PRO A 126 -15.36 3.29 6.69
CA PRO A 126 -14.19 2.42 6.76
C PRO A 126 -12.96 3.16 6.23
N ARG A 127 -11.85 3.11 6.97
CA ARG A 127 -10.59 3.76 6.59
C ARG A 127 -9.70 2.78 5.83
N GLU A 128 -9.10 3.21 4.73
CA GLU A 128 -8.26 2.34 3.89
C GLU A 128 -7.09 1.78 4.70
N GLN A 129 -6.49 2.58 5.59
CA GLN A 129 -5.40 2.12 6.47
C GLN A 129 -5.77 0.93 7.37
N THR A 130 -7.05 0.84 7.79
CA THR A 130 -7.54 -0.30 8.59
C THR A 130 -7.82 -1.50 7.70
N LEU A 131 -8.38 -1.27 6.50
CA LEU A 131 -8.68 -2.32 5.53
C LEU A 131 -7.42 -2.94 4.93
N ARG A 132 -6.31 -2.19 4.81
CA ARG A 132 -5.00 -2.70 4.35
C ARG A 132 -4.48 -3.90 5.14
N LYS A 133 -4.86 -4.04 6.41
CA LYS A 133 -4.52 -5.22 7.19
C LYS A 133 -5.07 -6.51 6.59
N ALA A 134 -6.24 -6.44 5.95
CA ALA A 134 -6.80 -7.59 5.24
C ALA A 134 -5.88 -8.05 4.11
N TYR A 135 -5.22 -7.12 3.42
CA TYR A 135 -4.30 -7.43 2.32
C TYR A 135 -3.11 -8.29 2.78
N THR A 136 -2.67 -8.13 4.02
CA THR A 136 -1.41 -8.67 4.52
C THR A 136 -1.55 -9.77 5.56
N TYR A 137 -2.61 -9.74 6.38
CA TYR A 137 -2.75 -10.60 7.55
C TYR A 137 -3.89 -11.61 7.45
N ILE A 138 -4.75 -11.52 6.44
CA ILE A 138 -5.72 -12.58 6.13
C ILE A 138 -5.07 -13.53 5.13
N ASP A 139 -5.02 -14.81 5.48
CA ASP A 139 -4.58 -15.88 4.58
C ASP A 139 -5.77 -16.35 3.71
N ALA A 140 -6.03 -15.60 2.65
CA ALA A 140 -7.07 -15.88 1.66
C ALA A 140 -6.64 -15.40 0.28
N GLU A 141 -7.32 -15.85 -0.77
CA GLU A 141 -7.02 -15.42 -2.13
C GLU A 141 -7.25 -13.90 -2.31
N PRO A 142 -6.44 -13.21 -3.14
CA PRO A 142 -6.60 -11.78 -3.39
C PRO A 142 -7.99 -11.39 -3.92
N SER A 143 -8.66 -12.29 -4.65
CA SER A 143 -10.04 -12.11 -5.11
C SER A 143 -11.02 -12.06 -3.95
N ASP A 144 -10.88 -12.97 -2.98
CA ASP A 144 -11.80 -13.07 -1.84
C ASP A 144 -11.63 -11.87 -0.91
N ILE A 145 -10.40 -11.38 -0.75
CA ILE A 145 -10.13 -10.14 -0.02
C ILE A 145 -10.67 -8.92 -0.77
N THR A 146 -10.61 -8.91 -2.10
CA THR A 146 -11.20 -7.85 -2.90
C THR A 146 -12.72 -7.80 -2.69
N GLU A 147 -13.40 -8.96 -2.76
CA GLU A 147 -14.83 -9.09 -2.45
C GLU A 147 -15.14 -8.64 -1.02
N LEU A 148 -14.34 -9.06 -0.03
CA LEU A 148 -14.49 -8.63 1.36
C LEU A 148 -14.49 -7.10 1.48
N ILE A 149 -13.50 -6.44 0.88
CA ILE A 149 -13.36 -4.98 0.97
C ILE A 149 -14.57 -4.28 0.35
N ASP A 150 -15.06 -4.73 -0.81
CA ASP A 150 -16.24 -4.13 -1.43
C ASP A 150 -17.46 -4.27 -0.52
N LEU A 151 -17.70 -5.46 0.03
CA LEU A 151 -18.81 -5.70 0.97
C LEU A 151 -18.73 -4.85 2.25
N LEU A 152 -17.52 -4.61 2.77
CA LEU A 152 -17.28 -3.78 3.95
C LEU A 152 -17.58 -2.30 3.67
N VAL A 153 -17.07 -1.78 2.56
CA VAL A 153 -17.27 -0.38 2.14
C VAL A 153 -18.75 -0.12 1.85
N ASP A 154 -19.40 -0.99 1.08
CA ASP A 154 -20.81 -0.84 0.69
C ASP A 154 -21.76 -0.83 1.89
N ARG A 155 -21.43 -1.57 2.95
CA ARG A 155 -22.26 -1.68 4.16
C ARG A 155 -21.85 -0.76 5.30
N ASN A 156 -20.86 0.10 5.10
CA ASN A 156 -20.28 0.96 6.14
C ASN A 156 -19.77 0.16 7.36
N ILE A 157 -19.06 -0.94 7.11
CA ILE A 157 -18.50 -1.86 8.11
C ILE A 157 -16.98 -1.84 8.02
N THR A 158 -16.29 -1.93 9.16
CA THR A 158 -14.83 -2.11 9.22
C THR A 158 -14.46 -3.41 9.94
N LEU A 159 -13.19 -3.80 9.83
CA LEU A 159 -12.62 -4.93 10.54
C LEU A 159 -12.04 -4.50 11.90
N ALA A 160 -12.25 -5.34 12.91
CA ALA A 160 -11.65 -5.22 14.23
C ALA A 160 -10.41 -6.10 14.32
N TRP A 161 -9.33 -5.54 14.83
CA TRP A 161 -8.03 -6.21 14.94
C TRP A 161 -7.54 -6.23 16.38
N THR A 162 -6.76 -7.24 16.74
CA THR A 162 -6.17 -7.42 18.07
C THR A 162 -4.79 -8.05 17.96
N ASP A 163 -4.03 -8.02 19.05
CA ASP A 163 -2.77 -8.72 19.29
C ASP A 163 -2.95 -9.98 20.18
N ASN A 164 -4.18 -10.23 20.65
CA ASN A 164 -4.52 -11.36 21.51
C ASN A 164 -4.93 -12.59 20.67
N PRO A 165 -4.15 -13.69 20.67
CA PRO A 165 -4.44 -14.87 19.86
C PRO A 165 -5.73 -15.59 20.25
N ASN A 166 -6.21 -15.43 21.48
CA ASN A 166 -7.43 -16.09 21.94
C ASN A 166 -8.72 -15.42 21.44
N SER A 167 -8.61 -14.34 20.66
CA SER A 167 -9.74 -13.57 20.12
C SER A 167 -9.87 -13.71 18.61
N GLU A 168 -9.10 -14.60 17.98
CA GLU A 168 -9.13 -14.81 16.54
C GLU A 168 -10.49 -15.35 16.07
N ILE A 169 -10.95 -14.85 14.93
CA ILE A 169 -12.13 -15.38 14.24
C ILE A 169 -11.76 -15.79 12.81
N SER A 170 -12.50 -16.77 12.28
CA SER A 170 -12.30 -17.24 10.92
C SER A 170 -12.73 -16.18 9.89
N PHE A 171 -11.90 -16.00 8.86
CA PHE A 171 -12.24 -15.20 7.67
C PHE A 171 -13.53 -15.70 6.99
N VAL A 172 -13.71 -17.02 6.90
CA VAL A 172 -14.90 -17.63 6.28
C VAL A 172 -16.16 -17.23 7.03
N ASP A 173 -16.12 -17.21 8.36
CA ASP A 173 -17.26 -16.80 9.19
C ASP A 173 -17.57 -15.31 9.03
N VAL A 174 -16.55 -14.47 8.81
CA VAL A 174 -16.73 -13.04 8.52
C VAL A 174 -17.44 -12.85 7.19
N ILE A 175 -17.00 -13.51 6.13
CA ILE A 175 -17.64 -13.44 4.81
C ILE A 175 -19.09 -13.93 4.89
N ALA A 176 -19.35 -15.03 5.59
CA ALA A 176 -20.69 -15.58 5.75
C ALA A 176 -21.64 -14.59 6.44
N LYS A 177 -21.17 -13.80 7.41
CA LYS A 177 -21.95 -12.73 8.07
C LYS A 177 -22.23 -11.53 7.17
N LEU A 178 -21.49 -11.41 6.07
CA LEU A 178 -21.59 -10.35 5.08
C LEU A 178 -22.28 -10.83 3.80
N LYS A 179 -22.85 -12.03 3.72
CA LYS A 179 -23.69 -12.45 2.59
C LYS A 179 -25.14 -12.48 3.05
#